data_AF-A0AAE0BRN3-F1
#
_entry.id   AF-A0AAE0BRN3-F1
#
_cell.length_a   1.000
_cell.length_b   1.000
_cell.length_c   1.000
_cell.angle_alpha   90.00
_cell.angle_beta   90.00
_cell.angle_gamma   90.00
#
_symmetry.space_group_name_H-M   'P 1'
#
loop_
_entity.id
_entity.type
_entity.pdbx_description
1 polymer ?
#
loop_
_entity_poly.entity_id
_entity_poly.type
_entity_poly.pdbx_seq_one_letter_code
_entity_poly.pdbx_strand_id
1 'polypeptide(L)'
;MPPKKAPAAPVEKDIVPRGIYKNQGLWRTRIFERDGEIYVGHFESKEEAARAYDKACLKHRGVKWANDFGLNYEVRDYEADIEMFKDMTMEEVVLSLRKQGKLALAPEVVKATKFK
;
A
#
# COMPACT_ATOMS: atom_id res chain seq x y z
N MET A 1 -15.74 40.76 24.73
CA MET A 1 -14.58 40.10 24.10
C MET A 1 -14.78 38.60 24.19
N PRO A 2 -14.76 37.83 23.08
CA PRO A 2 -14.88 36.39 23.15
C PRO A 2 -13.65 35.79 23.87
N PRO A 3 -13.83 34.70 24.63
CA PRO A 3 -12.74 34.06 25.37
C PRO A 3 -11.65 33.57 24.42
N LYS A 4 -10.39 33.76 24.81
CA LYS A 4 -9.22 33.23 24.10
C LYS A 4 -9.40 31.72 23.94
N LYS A 5 -9.45 31.24 22.69
CA LYS A 5 -9.44 29.80 22.39
C LYS A 5 -8.23 29.18 23.08
N ALA A 6 -8.46 28.07 23.78
CA ALA A 6 -7.39 27.21 24.28
C ALA A 6 -6.43 26.86 23.12
N PRO A 7 -5.13 26.64 23.39
CA PRO A 7 -4.21 26.18 22.36
C PRO A 7 -4.79 24.91 21.73
N ALA A 8 -4.86 24.89 20.39
CA ALA A 8 -5.31 23.72 19.65
C ALA A 8 -4.49 22.50 20.12
N ALA A 9 -5.16 21.37 20.30
CA ALA A 9 -4.50 20.09 20.54
C ALA A 9 -3.34 19.91 19.54
N PRO A 10 -2.25 19.21 19.91
CA PRO A 10 -1.15 18.97 18.99
C PRO A 10 -1.72 18.44 17.69
N VAL A 11 -1.41 19.10 16.56
CA VAL A 11 -1.74 18.55 15.24
C VAL A 11 -0.93 17.26 15.15
N GLU A 12 -1.61 16.13 15.35
CA GLU A 12 -1.05 14.80 15.14
C GLU A 12 -0.49 14.82 13.72
N LYS A 13 0.83 14.90 13.59
CA LYS A 13 1.48 14.78 12.30
C LYS A 13 1.28 13.33 11.90
N ASP A 14 0.15 13.05 11.24
CA ASP A 14 -0.23 11.77 10.68
C ASP A 14 1.00 11.04 10.16
N ILE A 15 1.55 10.10 10.94
CA ILE A 15 2.67 9.29 10.48
C ILE A 15 2.09 8.42 9.37
N VAL A 16 2.47 8.69 8.13
CA VAL A 16 2.00 7.93 6.99
C VAL A 16 2.77 6.60 6.93
N PRO A 17 2.10 5.44 6.97
CA PRO A 17 2.69 4.13 6.82
C PRO A 17 3.54 4.01 5.55
N ARG A 18 4.48 3.09 5.56
CA ARG A 18 5.37 2.88 4.42
C ARG A 18 4.57 2.45 3.20
N GLY A 19 4.93 3.00 2.04
CA GLY A 19 4.37 2.57 0.76
C GLY A 19 3.00 3.14 0.40
N ILE A 20 2.41 3.99 1.26
CA ILE A 20 1.13 4.63 1.00
C ILE A 20 1.22 6.15 0.98
N TYR A 21 0.30 6.80 0.26
CA TYR A 21 0.22 8.25 0.23
C TYR A 21 -1.20 8.73 -0.07
N LYS A 22 -1.56 9.91 0.46
CA LYS A 22 -2.89 10.48 0.23
C LYS A 22 -2.92 11.26 -1.08
N ASN A 23 -3.88 10.97 -1.93
CA ASN A 23 -4.12 11.69 -3.18
C ASN A 23 -5.62 11.86 -3.44
N GLN A 24 -6.07 13.11 -3.64
CA GLN A 24 -7.47 13.44 -3.92
C GLN A 24 -8.45 12.82 -2.91
N GLY A 25 -8.06 12.79 -1.63
CA GLY A 25 -8.87 12.24 -0.55
C GLY A 25 -8.79 10.71 -0.37
N LEU A 26 -8.14 9.98 -1.29
CA LEU A 26 -7.97 8.52 -1.22
C LEU A 26 -6.53 8.15 -0.85
N TRP A 27 -6.35 6.99 -0.24
CA TRP A 27 -5.03 6.43 0.07
C TRP A 27 -4.55 5.53 -1.06
N ARG A 28 -3.41 5.86 -1.65
CA ARG A 28 -2.82 5.13 -2.77
C ARG A 28 -1.69 4.24 -2.30
N THR A 29 -1.60 3.06 -2.90
CA THR A 29 -0.52 2.10 -2.65
C THR A 29 0.21 1.76 -3.95
N ARG A 30 1.54 1.75 -3.90
CA ARG A 30 2.41 1.31 -5.01
C ARG A 30 3.58 0.49 -4.49
N ILE A 31 4.07 -0.46 -5.28
CA ILE A 31 5.35 -1.13 -5.05
C ILE A 31 6.31 -0.82 -6.19
N PHE A 32 7.62 -0.85 -5.91
CA PHE A 32 8.66 -0.68 -6.92
C PHE A 32 9.22 -2.03 -7.31
N GLU A 33 9.22 -2.29 -8.61
CA GLU A 33 9.88 -3.40 -9.27
C GLU A 33 11.06 -2.89 -10.10
N ARG A 34 11.91 -3.80 -10.58
CA ARG A 34 13.13 -3.46 -11.35
C ARG A 34 12.84 -2.55 -12.56
N ASP A 35 11.69 -2.71 -13.20
CA ASP A 35 11.33 -2.01 -14.44
C ASP A 35 10.27 -0.91 -14.28
N GLY A 36 9.89 -0.57 -13.05
CA GLY A 36 8.96 0.54 -12.81
C GLY A 36 8.18 0.45 -11.51
N GLU A 37 7.12 1.25 -11.44
CA GLU A 37 6.16 1.20 -10.34
C GLU A 37 4.93 0.38 -10.71
N ILE A 38 4.53 -0.50 -9.80
CA ILE A 38 3.28 -1.24 -9.90
C ILE A 38 2.27 -0.56 -9.00
N TYR A 39 1.20 -0.08 -9.62
CA TYR A 39 0.08 0.50 -8.90
C TYR A 39 -0.79 -0.59 -8.26
N VAL A 40 -0.91 -0.58 -6.94
CA VAL A 40 -1.65 -1.61 -6.19
C VAL A 40 -3.11 -1.23 -6.00
N GLY A 41 -3.44 0.05 -5.75
CA GLY A 41 -4.84 0.46 -5.61
C GLY A 41 -5.04 1.80 -4.90
N HIS A 42 -6.28 2.31 -4.99
CA HIS A 42 -6.79 3.40 -4.14
C HIS A 42 -7.74 2.81 -3.09
N PHE A 43 -7.58 3.23 -1.85
CA PHE A 43 -8.35 2.77 -0.70
C PHE A 43 -8.95 3.97 0.04
N GLU A 44 -10.04 3.71 0.76
CA GLU A 44 -10.75 4.72 1.55
C GLU A 44 -9.99 5.03 2.83
N SER A 45 -9.42 3.99 3.44
CA SER A 45 -8.68 4.07 4.69
C SER A 45 -7.17 3.90 4.48
N LYS A 46 -6.43 4.45 5.44
CA LYS A 46 -4.97 4.38 5.52
C LYS A 46 -4.53 2.94 5.80
N GLU A 47 -5.32 2.25 6.62
CA GLU A 47 -5.12 0.89 7.09
C GLU A 47 -5.28 -0.11 5.94
N GLU A 48 -6.33 0.01 5.12
CA GLU A 48 -6.52 -0.83 3.94
C GLU A 48 -5.37 -0.67 2.94
N ALA A 49 -4.96 0.58 2.68
CA ALA A 49 -3.84 0.87 1.79
C ALA A 49 -2.54 0.23 2.31
N ALA A 50 -2.27 0.33 3.61
CA ALA A 50 -1.09 -0.23 4.24
C ALA A 50 -1.09 -1.77 4.20
N ARG A 51 -2.24 -2.41 4.45
CA ARG A 51 -2.39 -3.86 4.31
C ARG A 51 -2.20 -4.33 2.88
N ALA A 52 -2.75 -3.60 1.90
CA ALA A 52 -2.54 -3.92 0.49
C ALA A 52 -1.05 -3.78 0.10
N TYR A 53 -0.35 -2.81 0.67
CA TYR A 53 1.10 -2.65 0.46
C TYR A 53 1.87 -3.85 0.99
N ASP A 54 1.61 -4.23 2.24
CA ASP A 54 2.27 -5.35 2.90
C ASP A 54 2.06 -6.67 2.13
N LYS A 55 0.82 -6.93 1.71
CA LYS A 55 0.46 -8.10 0.88
C LYS A 55 1.24 -8.12 -0.45
N ALA A 56 1.31 -6.97 -1.13
CA ALA A 56 2.07 -6.84 -2.37
C ALA A 56 3.58 -7.03 -2.13
N CYS A 57 4.13 -6.51 -1.03
CA CYS A 57 5.53 -6.71 -0.64
C CYS A 57 5.84 -8.16 -0.29
N LEU A 58 4.96 -8.85 0.44
CA LEU A 58 5.09 -10.27 0.77
C LEU A 58 5.15 -11.11 -0.50
N LYS A 59 4.27 -10.85 -1.45
CA LYS A 59 4.30 -11.56 -2.73
C LYS A 59 5.55 -11.23 -3.55
N HIS A 60 5.98 -9.96 -3.57
CA HIS A 60 7.07 -9.52 -4.46
C HIS A 60 8.45 -9.91 -3.94
N ARG A 61 8.66 -9.80 -2.63
CA ARG A 61 9.98 -9.92 -1.98
C ARG A 61 10.09 -11.15 -1.09
N GLY A 62 8.97 -11.79 -0.76
CA GLY A 62 8.91 -12.96 0.08
C GLY A 62 8.95 -12.65 1.59
N VAL A 63 8.60 -13.66 2.37
CA VAL A 63 8.50 -13.60 3.84
C VAL A 63 9.84 -13.27 4.51
N LYS A 64 10.95 -13.78 3.95
CA LYS A 64 12.29 -13.49 4.49
C LYS A 64 12.58 -11.99 4.46
N TRP A 65 12.30 -11.32 3.34
CA TRP A 65 12.50 -9.89 3.21
C TRP A 65 11.59 -9.11 4.17
N ALA A 66 10.34 -9.53 4.33
CA ALA A 66 9.41 -8.92 5.28
C ALA A 66 9.92 -8.99 6.74
N ASN A 67 10.50 -10.11 7.15
CA ASN A 67 11.10 -10.26 8.47
C ASN A 67 12.38 -9.41 8.63
N ASP A 68 13.21 -9.32 7.60
CA ASP A 68 14.48 -8.59 7.63
C ASP A 68 14.28 -7.06 7.65
N PHE A 69 13.28 -6.54 6.94
CA PHE A 69 13.10 -5.09 6.71
C PHE A 69 11.83 -4.49 7.35
N GLY A 70 10.93 -5.34 7.82
CA GLY A 70 9.67 -4.96 8.45
C GLY A 70 8.59 -4.53 7.46
N LEU A 71 7.35 -4.86 7.81
CA LEU A 71 6.12 -4.43 7.15
C LEU A 71 5.41 -3.37 8.02
N ASN A 72 4.25 -2.88 7.57
CA ASN A 72 3.41 -2.01 8.41
C ASN A 72 2.71 -2.80 9.53
N TYR A 73 2.43 -4.09 9.30
CA TYR A 73 1.84 -5.03 10.27
C TYR A 73 2.68 -6.31 10.40
N GLU A 74 2.40 -7.17 11.38
CA GLU A 74 3.20 -8.37 11.60
C GLU A 74 2.99 -9.39 10.47
N VAL A 75 4.03 -10.13 10.09
CA VAL A 75 3.94 -11.17 9.04
C VAL A 75 2.85 -12.21 9.35
N ARG A 76 2.65 -12.50 10.64
CA ARG A 76 1.64 -13.44 11.14
C ARG A 76 0.21 -13.02 10.80
N ASP A 77 -0.04 -11.72 10.65
CA ASP A 77 -1.34 -11.19 10.24
C ASP A 77 -1.70 -11.56 8.79
N TYR A 78 -0.74 -12.09 8.02
CA TYR A 78 -0.87 -12.38 6.59
C TYR A 78 -0.68 -13.87 6.24
N GLU A 79 -0.67 -14.79 7.21
CA GLU A 79 -0.46 -16.23 6.92
C GLU A 79 -1.46 -16.79 5.90
N ALA A 80 -2.73 -16.42 6.02
CA ALA A 80 -3.78 -16.82 5.06
C ALA A 80 -3.56 -16.22 3.66
N ASP A 81 -3.17 -14.95 3.59
CA ASP A 81 -2.85 -14.27 2.33
C ASP A 81 -1.60 -14.91 1.66
N ILE A 82 -0.58 -15.26 2.46
CA ILE A 82 0.64 -15.93 1.98
C ILE A 82 0.31 -17.27 1.33
N GLU A 83 -0.50 -18.10 1.99
CA GLU A 83 -0.96 -19.37 1.43
C GLU A 83 -1.79 -19.18 0.16
N MET A 84 -2.71 -18.21 0.14
CA MET A 84 -3.52 -17.90 -1.04
C MET A 84 -2.68 -17.44 -2.22
N PHE A 85 -1.66 -16.62 -1.96
CA PHE A 85 -0.84 -16.01 -3.02
C PHE A 85 0.29 -16.90 -3.51
N LYS A 86 0.56 -18.06 -2.89
CA LYS A 86 1.70 -18.90 -3.25
C LYS A 86 1.67 -19.35 -4.71
N ASP A 87 0.49 -19.70 -5.21
CA ASP A 87 0.27 -20.20 -6.57
C ASP A 87 -0.18 -19.10 -7.56
N MET A 88 -0.37 -17.87 -7.10
CA MET A 88 -0.76 -16.73 -7.94
C MET A 88 0.47 -16.02 -8.54
N THR A 89 0.28 -15.36 -9.66
CA THR A 89 1.25 -14.39 -10.22
C THR A 89 1.16 -13.04 -9.49
N MET A 90 2.17 -12.17 -9.67
CA MET A 90 2.13 -10.83 -9.08
C MET A 90 0.94 -10.02 -9.62
N GLU A 91 0.69 -10.16 -10.92
CA GLU A 91 -0.39 -9.52 -11.64
C GLU A 91 -1.74 -9.92 -11.06
N GLU A 92 -1.96 -11.21 -10.80
CA GLU A 92 -3.20 -11.71 -10.20
C GLU A 92 -3.40 -11.21 -8.77
N VAL A 93 -2.34 -11.15 -7.97
CA VAL A 93 -2.40 -10.59 -6.60
C VAL A 93 -2.76 -9.11 -6.66
N VAL A 94 -2.10 -8.33 -7.51
CA VAL A 94 -2.40 -6.90 -7.68
C VAL A 94 -3.83 -6.69 -8.17
N LEU A 95 -4.30 -7.50 -9.13
CA LEU A 95 -5.69 -7.46 -9.58
C LEU A 95 -6.68 -7.77 -8.44
N SER A 96 -6.37 -8.75 -7.59
CA SER A 96 -7.17 -9.07 -6.40
C SER A 96 -7.22 -7.89 -5.41
N LEU A 97 -6.08 -7.27 -5.13
CA LEU A 97 -5.98 -6.11 -4.23
C LEU A 97 -6.73 -4.88 -4.78
N ARG A 98 -6.70 -4.67 -6.11
CA ARG A 98 -7.46 -3.60 -6.76
C ARG A 98 -8.95 -3.77 -6.62
N LYS A 99 -9.46 -5.01 -6.67
CA LYS A 99 -10.89 -5.32 -6.46
C LYS A 99 -11.35 -5.03 -5.03
N GLN A 100 -10.44 -5.05 -4.06
CA GLN A 100 -10.73 -4.68 -2.67
C GLN A 100 -10.69 -3.15 -2.47
N GLY A 101 -10.07 -2.41 -3.38
CA GLY A 101 -9.99 -0.95 -3.35
C GLY A 101 -11.18 -0.24 -4.03
N LYS A 102 -11.26 1.08 -3.82
CA LYS A 102 -12.35 1.92 -4.34
C LYS A 102 -12.19 2.30 -5.81
N LEU A 103 -10.98 2.19 -6.36
CA LEU A 103 -10.69 2.57 -7.74
C LEU A 103 -9.74 1.56 -8.40
N ALA A 104 -10.30 0.71 -9.27
CA ALA A 104 -9.54 -0.20 -10.13
C ALA A 104 -8.87 0.52 -11.32
N LEU A 105 -9.08 1.83 -11.46
CA LEU A 105 -8.59 2.65 -12.57
C LEU A 105 -7.14 3.08 -12.33
N ALA A 106 -6.21 2.15 -12.51
CA ALA A 106 -4.85 2.51 -12.88
C ALA A 106 -4.39 1.62 -14.02
N PRO A 107 -3.67 2.19 -15.02
CA PRO A 107 -3.08 1.38 -16.07
C PRO A 107 -2.21 0.28 -15.43
N GLU A 108 -2.41 -0.96 -15.88
CA GLU A 108 -1.55 -2.09 -15.53
C GLU A 108 -0.14 -1.76 -15.97
N VAL A 109 0.73 -1.52 -14.98
CA VAL A 109 2.15 -1.21 -15.14
C VAL A 109 2.38 0.08 -15.95
N VAL A 110 2.68 1.19 -15.25
CA VAL A 110 3.41 2.29 -15.89
C VAL A 110 4.83 1.78 -16.09
N LYS A 111 5.04 0.98 -17.15
CA LYS A 111 6.38 0.62 -17.60
C LYS A 111 7.04 1.95 -17.87
N ALA A 112 8.09 2.27 -17.12
CA ALA A 112 8.82 3.50 -17.32
C ALA A 112 9.17 3.56 -18.82
N THR A 113 8.58 4.51 -19.54
CA THR A 113 8.98 4.82 -20.90
C THR A 113 10.46 5.12 -20.81
N LYS A 114 11.31 4.22 -21.32
CA LYS A 114 12.74 4.44 -21.41
C LYS A 114 12.92 5.77 -22.13
N PHE A 115 13.36 6.80 -21.41
CA PHE A 115 13.97 7.94 -22.07
C PHE A 115 15.27 7.39 -22.69
N LYS A 116 15.27 7.39 -24.02
CA LYS A 116 16.37 6.95 -24.86
C LYS A 116 17.51 7.96 -24.81
#